data_AF-A0A259JYE0-F1
#
_entry.id   AF-A0A259JYE0-F1
#
_cell.length_a   1.000
_cell.length_b   1.000
_cell.length_c   1.000
_cell.angle_alpha   90.00
_cell.angle_beta   90.00
_cell.angle_gamma   90.00
#
_symmetry.space_group_name_H-M   'P 1'
#
loop_
_entity.id
_entity.type
_entity.pdbx_description
1 polymer ?
#
loop_
_entity_poly.entity_id
_entity_poly.type
_entity_poly.pdbx_seq_one_letter_code
_entity_poly.pdbx_strand_id
1 'polypeptide(L)'
;YRMRVATTPLRMLGAAIAAMAVQFTVAKAVFDGFRYKDLAFARTAKGGGWLSGAARSFPALPEAVVGTLLLGSGVALHMTNWHVVREVDLYALALVVQSLPFVAAALIGLGETSRLNDFATWRALKTRIAIVAGRLPAVAD
;
A
#
# COMPACT_ATOMS: atom_id res chain seq x y z
N TYR A 1 -1.96 20.05 -11.60
CA TYR A 1 -3.10 19.09 -11.68
C TYR A 1 -4.46 19.80 -11.58
N ARG A 2 -4.75 20.59 -10.53
CA ARG A 2 -6.01 21.38 -10.42
C ARG A 2 -6.30 22.34 -11.59
N MET A 3 -5.27 22.87 -12.25
CA MET A 3 -5.45 23.77 -13.41
C MET A 3 -5.79 23.05 -14.73
N ARG A 4 -5.70 21.71 -14.79
CA ARG A 4 -5.96 20.96 -16.05
C ARG A 4 -7.09 19.94 -15.95
N VAL A 5 -7.46 19.48 -14.74
CA VAL A 5 -8.55 18.52 -14.54
C VAL A 5 -9.32 18.88 -13.27
N ALA A 6 -10.63 19.08 -13.41
CA ALA A 6 -11.55 19.19 -12.28
C ALA A 6 -11.57 17.85 -11.54
N THR A 7 -10.86 17.80 -10.40
CA THR A 7 -10.78 16.60 -9.57
C THR A 7 -11.28 16.91 -8.17
N THR A 8 -12.05 15.98 -7.61
CA THR A 8 -12.50 16.06 -6.22
C THR A 8 -11.30 15.88 -5.29
N PRO A 9 -11.25 16.55 -4.11
CA PRO A 9 -10.14 16.44 -3.17
C PRO A 9 -9.80 15.00 -2.78
N LEU A 10 -10.84 14.15 -2.67
CA LEU A 10 -10.68 12.73 -2.38
C LEU A 10 -9.93 11.97 -3.48
N ARG A 11 -10.19 12.31 -4.76
CA ARG A 11 -9.50 11.69 -5.89
C ARG A 11 -8.04 12.13 -5.98
N MET A 12 -7.76 13.38 -5.57
CA MET A 12 -6.38 13.88 -5.46
C MET A 12 -5.61 13.15 -4.36
N LEU A 13 -6.22 12.93 -3.19
CA LEU A 13 -5.60 12.17 -2.11
C LEU A 13 -5.34 10.71 -2.52
N GLY A 14 -6.32 10.06 -3.14
CA GLY A 14 -6.15 8.70 -3.65
C GLY A 14 -5.02 8.60 -4.68
N ALA A 15 -4.93 9.56 -5.60
CA ALA A 15 -3.84 9.61 -6.58
C ALA A 15 -2.46 9.85 -5.91
N ALA A 16 -2.40 10.70 -4.88
CA ALA A 16 -1.17 10.92 -4.12
C ALA A 16 -0.72 9.64 -3.39
N ILE A 17 -1.63 8.95 -2.71
CA ILE A 17 -1.35 7.68 -2.03
C ILE A 17 -0.85 6.63 -3.04
N ALA A 18 -1.53 6.50 -4.19
CA ALA A 18 -1.11 5.59 -5.24
C ALA A 18 0.28 5.92 -5.79
N ALA A 19 0.60 7.20 -6.00
CA ALA A 19 1.91 7.62 -6.47
C ALA A 19 3.01 7.35 -5.43
N MET A 20 2.74 7.58 -4.16
CA MET A 20 3.70 7.34 -3.06
C MET A 20 4.02 5.85 -2.88
N ALA A 21 3.02 4.97 -3.02
CA ALA A 21 3.18 3.54 -2.83
C ALA A 21 4.19 2.87 -3.79
N VAL A 22 4.44 3.48 -4.96
CA VAL A 22 5.28 2.90 -6.01
C VAL A 22 6.77 3.24 -5.83
N GLN A 23 7.11 4.14 -4.91
CA GLN A 23 8.48 4.65 -4.78
C GLN A 23 9.50 3.57 -4.42
N PHE A 24 9.21 2.76 -3.38
CA PHE A 24 10.15 1.71 -2.95
C PHE A 24 10.20 0.54 -3.93
N THR A 25 9.07 0.15 -4.53
CA THR A 25 9.04 -0.94 -5.51
C THR A 25 9.87 -0.59 -6.75
N VAL A 26 9.79 0.66 -7.23
CA VAL A 26 10.64 1.16 -8.32
C VAL A 26 12.11 1.22 -7.90
N ALA A 27 12.41 1.76 -6.71
CA ALA A 27 13.79 1.83 -6.22
C ALA A 27 14.43 0.44 -6.10
N LYS A 28 13.67 -0.54 -5.59
CA LYS A 28 14.10 -1.93 -5.52
C LYS A 28 14.32 -2.52 -6.91
N ALA A 29 13.41 -2.30 -7.87
CA ALA A 29 13.56 -2.79 -9.23
C ALA A 29 14.81 -2.21 -9.93
N VAL A 30 15.09 -0.92 -9.71
CA VAL A 30 16.30 -0.27 -10.22
C VAL A 30 17.55 -0.88 -9.58
N PHE A 31 17.54 -1.09 -8.26
CA PHE A 31 18.65 -1.73 -7.54
C PHE A 31 18.91 -3.16 -8.03
N ASP A 32 17.84 -3.94 -8.22
CA ASP A 32 17.92 -5.30 -8.75
C ASP A 32 18.51 -5.30 -10.17
N GLY A 33 18.19 -4.32 -11.00
CA GLY A 33 18.78 -4.16 -12.34
C GLY A 33 20.29 -3.88 -12.33
N PHE A 34 20.80 -3.17 -11.32
CA PHE A 34 22.25 -2.99 -11.15
C PHE A 34 22.94 -4.24 -10.59
N ARG A 35 22.26 -4.95 -9.68
CA ARG A 35 22.82 -6.12 -9.00
C ARG A 35 22.81 -7.38 -9.87
N TYR A 36 21.78 -7.57 -10.69
CA TYR A 36 21.59 -8.73 -11.55
C TYR A 36 21.62 -8.29 -13.02
N LYS A 37 22.79 -8.41 -13.66
CA LYS A 37 23.02 -7.90 -15.02
C LYS A 37 22.50 -8.81 -16.13
N ASP A 38 22.33 -10.10 -15.85
CA ASP A 38 22.02 -11.14 -16.84
C ASP A 38 20.54 -11.57 -16.85
N LEU A 39 19.67 -10.84 -16.15
CA LEU A 39 18.26 -11.18 -15.99
C LEU A 39 17.37 -10.03 -16.49
N ALA A 40 16.94 -10.09 -17.76
CA ALA A 40 15.99 -9.14 -18.32
C ALA A 40 14.59 -9.24 -17.68
N PHE A 41 14.24 -10.41 -17.13
CA PHE A 41 12.96 -10.66 -16.43
C PHE A 41 13.20 -11.46 -15.15
N ALA A 42 12.59 -11.02 -14.05
CA ALA A 42 12.61 -11.75 -12.80
C ALA A 42 11.87 -13.09 -12.97
N ARG A 43 12.60 -14.21 -12.86
CA ARG A 43 12.00 -15.55 -12.93
C ARG A 43 11.32 -15.87 -11.60
N THR A 44 10.00 -15.98 -11.59
CA THR A 44 9.27 -16.39 -10.38
C THR A 44 9.63 -17.82 -10.02
N ALA A 45 10.23 -18.06 -8.85
CA ALA A 45 10.59 -19.39 -8.39
C ALA A 45 9.34 -20.28 -8.26
N LYS A 46 9.23 -21.30 -9.13
CA LYS A 46 8.14 -22.27 -9.09
C LYS A 46 8.48 -23.30 -8.00
N GLY A 47 8.08 -22.98 -6.76
CA GLY A 47 8.34 -23.79 -5.56
C GLY A 47 9.67 -23.46 -4.88
N GLY A 48 9.63 -23.19 -3.58
CA GLY A 48 10.85 -23.03 -2.77
C GLY A 48 10.64 -22.33 -1.42
N GLY A 49 10.29 -23.08 -0.37
CA GLY A 49 10.36 -22.66 1.04
C GLY A 49 9.24 -21.73 1.55
N TRP A 50 8.93 -21.80 2.85
CA TRP A 50 7.84 -21.05 3.50
C TRP A 50 7.99 -19.52 3.35
N LEU A 51 9.25 -19.03 3.34
CA LEU A 51 9.59 -17.61 3.17
C LEU A 51 9.21 -17.07 1.79
N SER A 52 9.31 -17.86 0.72
CA SER A 52 8.84 -17.44 -0.62
C SER A 52 7.32 -17.47 -0.74
N GLY A 53 6.64 -18.26 0.10
CA GLY A 53 5.19 -18.25 0.26
C GLY A 53 4.69 -16.99 0.95
N ALA A 54 5.35 -16.57 2.04
CA ALA A 54 4.98 -15.36 2.79
C ALA A 54 5.22 -14.07 1.97
N ALA A 55 6.32 -13.99 1.22
CA ALA A 55 6.58 -12.86 0.31
C ALA A 55 5.60 -12.82 -0.88
N ARG A 56 5.04 -13.97 -1.27
CA ARG A 56 3.94 -14.03 -2.27
C ARG A 56 2.60 -13.62 -1.68
N SER A 57 2.32 -13.98 -0.43
CA SER A 57 1.02 -13.68 0.20
C SER A 57 0.87 -12.20 0.53
N PHE A 58 1.97 -11.48 0.75
CA PHE A 58 1.96 -10.03 0.93
C PHE A 58 3.14 -9.37 0.21
N PRO A 59 2.93 -8.89 -1.04
CA PRO A 59 3.98 -8.31 -1.87
C PRO A 59 4.67 -7.08 -1.25
N ALA A 60 3.95 -6.34 -0.38
CA ALA A 60 4.42 -5.12 0.27
C ALA A 60 5.03 -5.35 1.68
N LEU A 61 5.48 -6.59 2.00
CA LEU A 61 6.05 -6.91 3.32
C LEU A 61 7.25 -6.03 3.68
N PRO A 62 8.27 -5.87 2.81
CA PRO A 62 9.41 -5.02 3.11
C PRO A 62 9.01 -3.56 3.40
N GLU A 63 8.07 -3.04 2.62
CA GLU A 63 7.53 -1.69 2.77
C GLU A 63 6.80 -1.53 4.11
N ALA A 64 5.99 -2.52 4.50
CA ALA A 64 5.31 -2.51 5.78
C ALA A 64 6.28 -2.55 6.96
N VAL A 65 7.38 -3.31 6.86
CA VAL A 65 8.42 -3.36 7.91
C VAL A 65 9.12 -2.01 8.03
N VAL A 66 9.59 -1.44 6.92
CA VAL A 66 10.30 -0.15 6.94
C VAL A 66 9.37 0.98 7.40
N GLY A 67 8.13 0.99 6.92
CA GLY A 67 7.12 1.98 7.31
C GLY A 67 6.80 1.94 8.80
N THR A 68 6.59 0.75 9.37
CA THR A 68 6.28 0.61 10.80
C THR A 68 7.49 0.94 11.68
N LEU A 69 8.71 0.59 11.27
CA LEU A 69 9.93 0.97 11.99
C LEU A 69 10.16 2.49 11.98
N LEU A 70 9.97 3.15 10.84
CA LEU A 70 10.12 4.62 10.75
C LEU A 70 9.06 5.34 11.59
N LEU A 71 7.81 4.91 11.48
CA LEU A 71 6.70 5.50 12.23
C LEU A 71 6.87 5.27 13.73
N GLY A 72 7.25 4.05 14.13
CA GLY A 72 7.58 3.71 15.51
C GLY A 72 8.76 4.51 16.05
N SER A 73 9.79 4.75 15.24
CA SER A 73 10.94 5.59 15.62
C SER A 73 10.54 7.05 15.84
N GLY A 74 9.68 7.61 14.99
CA GLY A 74 9.15 8.97 15.16
C GLY A 74 8.32 9.10 16.45
N VAL A 75 7.46 8.13 16.73
CA VAL A 75 6.68 8.08 17.98
C VAL A 75 7.62 7.95 19.19
N ALA A 76 8.59 7.04 19.13
CA ALA A 76 9.54 6.83 20.21
C ALA A 76 10.35 8.10 20.53
N LEU A 77 10.85 8.80 19.50
CA LEU A 77 11.58 10.06 19.69
C LEU A 77 10.73 11.16 20.30
N HIS A 78 9.46 11.27 19.90
CA HIS A 78 8.56 12.24 20.52
C HIS A 78 8.28 11.90 21.99
N MET A 79 8.09 10.62 22.32
CA MET A 79 7.82 10.18 23.69
C MET A 79 9.04 10.31 24.62
N THR A 80 10.26 10.16 24.10
CA THR A 80 11.50 10.31 24.88
C THR A 80 12.00 11.75 24.95
N ASN A 81 11.26 12.73 24.39
CA ASN A 81 11.62 14.14 24.43
C ASN A 81 11.26 14.82 25.77
N TRP A 82 11.88 14.40 26.87
CA TRP A 82 11.59 14.96 28.22
C TRP A 82 11.90 16.46 28.35
N HIS A 83 12.88 16.95 27.59
CA HIS A 83 13.33 18.33 27.65
C HIS A 83 12.58 19.26 26.67
N VAL A 84 11.56 18.75 25.96
CA VAL A 84 10.75 19.50 24.99
C VAL A 84 11.64 20.29 24.01
N VAL A 85 12.68 19.60 23.51
CA VAL A 85 13.60 20.16 22.53
C VAL A 85 12.90 20.17 21.19
N ARG A 86 12.72 21.37 20.61
CA ARG A 86 11.94 21.55 19.37
C ARG A 86 12.54 20.79 18.20
N GLU A 87 13.86 20.72 18.13
CA GLU A 87 14.60 20.01 17.09
C GLU A 87 14.27 18.52 17.09
N VAL A 88 14.12 17.90 18.27
CA VAL A 88 13.75 16.49 18.39
C VAL A 88 12.36 16.24 17.82
N ASP A 89 11.41 17.14 18.10
CA ASP A 89 10.06 17.03 17.54
C ASP A 89 10.04 17.26 16.02
N LEU A 90 10.89 18.14 15.49
CA LEU A 90 11.05 18.33 14.04
C LEU A 90 11.65 17.09 13.36
N TYR A 91 12.62 16.42 14.00
CA TYR A 91 13.15 15.15 13.50
C TYR A 91 12.13 14.03 13.58
N ALA A 92 11.36 13.94 14.68
CA ALA A 92 10.27 12.98 14.80
C ALA A 92 9.21 13.19 13.71
N LEU A 93 8.83 14.45 13.44
CA LEU A 93 7.93 14.80 12.35
C LEU A 93 8.51 14.39 10.99
N ALA A 94 9.79 14.64 10.74
CA ALA A 94 10.45 14.25 9.50
C ALA A 94 10.41 12.73 9.28
N LEU A 95 10.63 11.93 10.32
CA LEU A 95 10.54 10.47 10.26
C LEU A 95 9.11 9.99 9.94
N VAL A 96 8.10 10.62 10.55
CA VAL A 96 6.69 10.33 10.24
C VAL A 96 6.38 10.66 8.78
N VAL A 97 6.79 11.83 8.28
CA VAL A 97 6.58 12.22 6.88
C VAL A 97 7.30 11.27 5.92
N GLN A 98 8.54 10.87 6.23
CA GLN A 98 9.31 9.91 5.43
C GLN A 98 8.71 8.50 5.45
N SER A 99 7.97 8.13 6.49
CA SER A 99 7.28 6.83 6.56
C SER A 99 6.08 6.73 5.60
N LEU A 100 5.50 7.86 5.18
CA LEU A 100 4.26 7.91 4.40
C LEU A 100 4.28 7.07 3.12
N PRO A 101 5.35 7.04 2.30
CA PRO A 101 5.38 6.21 1.09
C PRO A 101 5.33 4.72 1.38
N PHE A 102 5.99 4.30 2.45
CA PHE A 102 6.02 2.90 2.89
C PHE A 102 4.67 2.47 3.47
N VAL A 103 4.06 3.34 4.28
CA VAL A 103 2.70 3.10 4.82
C VAL A 103 1.67 3.08 3.69
N ALA A 104 1.78 3.95 2.70
CA ALA A 104 0.90 3.95 1.52
C ALA A 104 0.98 2.63 0.74
N ALA A 105 2.19 2.11 0.52
CA ALA A 105 2.39 0.81 -0.12
C ALA A 105 1.78 -0.34 0.70
N ALA A 106 1.98 -0.34 2.02
CA ALA A 106 1.40 -1.32 2.92
C ALA A 106 -0.13 -1.28 2.90
N LEU A 107 -0.74 -0.09 2.92
CA LEU A 107 -2.19 0.07 2.84
C LEU A 107 -2.76 -0.48 1.53
N ILE A 108 -2.10 -0.25 0.41
CA ILE A 108 -2.52 -0.79 -0.89
C ILE A 108 -2.40 -2.31 -0.90
N GLY A 109 -1.29 -2.87 -0.40
CA GLY A 109 -1.11 -4.32 -0.29
C GLY A 109 -2.14 -4.99 0.62
N LEU A 110 -2.53 -4.32 1.72
CA LEU A 110 -3.60 -4.79 2.61
C LEU A 110 -4.97 -4.70 1.93
N GLY A 111 -5.19 -3.68 1.11
CA GLY A 111 -6.40 -3.55 0.29
C GLY A 111 -6.50 -4.64 -0.77
N GLU A 112 -5.41 -4.96 -1.45
CA GLU A 112 -5.36 -5.98 -2.51
C GLU A 112 -5.64 -7.39 -2.00
N THR A 113 -5.17 -7.70 -0.80
CA THR A 113 -5.38 -8.99 -0.12
C THR A 113 -6.76 -9.10 0.56
N SER A 114 -7.51 -8.01 0.64
CA SER A 114 -8.84 -7.98 1.26
C SER A 114 -9.95 -8.48 0.33
N ARG A 115 -11.01 -9.04 0.92
CA ARG A 115 -12.26 -9.42 0.20
C ARG A 115 -12.91 -8.27 -0.57
N LEU A 116 -12.56 -7.04 -0.22
CA LEU A 116 -13.02 -5.82 -0.90
C LEU A 116 -12.44 -5.67 -2.31
N ASN A 117 -11.35 -6.36 -2.65
CA ASN A 117 -10.76 -6.35 -3.98
C ASN A 117 -11.31 -7.47 -4.89
N ASP A 118 -12.09 -8.40 -4.34
CA ASP A 118 -12.62 -9.50 -5.13
C ASP A 118 -13.80 -9.03 -6.01
N PHE A 119 -13.65 -9.14 -7.32
CA PHE A 119 -14.73 -8.80 -8.26
C PHE A 119 -15.99 -9.65 -8.03
N ALA A 120 -15.84 -10.86 -7.49
CA ALA A 120 -16.96 -11.72 -7.15
C ALA A 120 -17.80 -11.15 -6.00
N THR A 121 -17.18 -10.54 -4.98
CA THR A 121 -17.90 -9.92 -3.86
C THR A 121 -18.70 -8.70 -4.32
N TRP A 122 -18.14 -7.88 -5.19
CA TRP A 122 -18.85 -6.75 -5.80
C TRP A 122 -19.98 -7.19 -6.73
N ARG A 123 -19.79 -8.27 -7.50
CA ARG A 123 -20.83 -8.81 -8.36
C ARG A 123 -21.98 -9.36 -7.52
N ALA A 124 -21.69 -10.13 -6.48
CA ALA A 124 -22.68 -10.64 -5.54
C ALA A 124 -23.43 -9.51 -4.82
N LEU A 125 -22.73 -8.44 -4.41
CA LEU A 125 -23.34 -7.27 -3.79
C LEU A 125 -24.26 -6.52 -4.76
N LYS A 126 -23.83 -6.30 -6.01
CA LYS A 126 -24.67 -5.69 -7.05
C LYS A 126 -25.92 -6.53 -7.34
N THR A 127 -25.79 -7.85 -7.41
CA THR A 127 -26.92 -8.76 -7.60
C THR A 127 -27.89 -8.67 -6.42
N ARG A 128 -27.38 -8.68 -5.17
CA ARG A 128 -28.20 -8.53 -3.96
C ARG A 128 -28.94 -7.19 -3.94
N ILE A 129 -28.26 -6.09 -4.27
CA ILE A 129 -28.88 -4.76 -4.36
C ILE A 129 -29.92 -4.71 -5.48
N ALA A 130 -29.65 -5.33 -6.64
CA ALA A 130 -30.59 -5.38 -7.76
C ALA A 130 -31.87 -6.18 -7.45
N ILE A 131 -31.73 -7.28 -6.68
CA ILE A 131 -32.85 -8.08 -6.16
C ILE A 131 -33.68 -7.25 -5.18
N VAL A 132 -33.04 -6.60 -4.20
CA VAL A 132 -33.72 -5.75 -3.22
C VAL A 132 -34.37 -4.52 -3.87
N ALA A 133 -33.76 -3.97 -4.91
CA ALA A 133 -34.31 -2.87 -5.70
C ALA A 133 -35.40 -3.30 -6.69
N GLY A 134 -35.77 -4.59 -6.75
CA GLY A 134 -36.84 -5.11 -7.60
C GLY A 134 -36.55 -5.04 -9.10
N ARG A 135 -35.28 -4.91 -9.52
CA ARG A 135 -34.89 -4.68 -10.93
C ARG A 135 -34.60 -5.95 -11.73
N LEU A 136 -34.66 -7.14 -11.11
CA LEU A 136 -34.56 -8.44 -11.77
C LEU A 136 -35.61 -9.39 -11.18
N PRO A 137 -36.28 -10.25 -11.98
CA PRO A 137 -37.09 -11.32 -11.44
C PRO A 137 -36.18 -12.26 -10.65
N ALA A 138 -36.58 -12.60 -9.42
CA ALA A 138 -35.89 -13.60 -8.61
C ALA A 138 -35.77 -14.88 -9.45
N VAL A 139 -34.54 -15.25 -9.81
CA VAL A 139 -34.28 -16.49 -10.56
C VAL A 139 -34.69 -17.64 -9.64
N ALA A 140 -35.73 -18.36 -10.05
CA ALA A 140 -36.13 -19.63 -9.47
C ALA A 140 -35.13 -20.70 -9.90
N ASP A 141 -34.64 -21.44 -8.89
CA ASP A 141 -33.96 -22.74 -8.85
C ASP A 141 -33.11 -23.20 -10.06
#